data_AF-A0A7G8GMH5-F1
#
_entry.id   AF-A0A7G8GMH5-F1
#
_cell.length_a   1.000
_cell.length_b   1.000
_cell.length_c   1.000
_cell.angle_alpha   90.00
_cell.angle_beta   90.00
_cell.angle_gamma   90.00
#
_symmetry.space_group_name_H-M   'P 1'
#
loop_
_entity.id
_entity.type
_entity.pdbx_description
1 polymer ?
#
loop_
_entity_poly.entity_id
_entity_poly.type
_entity_poly.pdbx_seq_one_letter_code
_entity_poly.pdbx_strand_id
1 'polypeptide(L)'
;MDDYLELARETDAAVEASEPGMLHHTFDQDPEDPQTFVWSEVYANDAAFAAHVSNPPVQAYLQKHAELGDSFSIEVYGTVGDDCRTLMESFGLPLKIHETRLGYSRV
;
A
#
# COMPACT_ATOMS: atom_id res chain seq x y z
N MET A 1 0.53 19.67 -1.04
CA MET A 1 0.75 19.01 0.26
C MET A 1 -0.57 18.80 0.98
N ASP A 2 -1.31 19.86 1.33
CA ASP A 2 -2.63 19.73 1.98
C ASP A 2 -3.61 18.85 1.19
N ASP A 3 -3.72 19.06 -0.13
CA ASP A 3 -4.58 18.24 -1.00
C ASP A 3 -4.18 16.75 -1.02
N TYR A 4 -2.88 16.46 -0.85
CA TYR A 4 -2.36 15.10 -0.84
C TYR A 4 -2.65 14.41 0.50
N LEU A 5 -2.52 15.14 1.61
CA LEU A 5 -2.89 14.65 2.94
C LEU A 5 -4.39 14.41 3.05
N GLU A 6 -5.21 15.28 2.47
CA GLU A 6 -6.66 15.10 2.43
C GLU A 6 -7.04 13.87 1.59
N LEU A 7 -6.40 13.70 0.43
CA LEU A 7 -6.55 12.49 -0.39
C LEU A 7 -6.19 11.22 0.41
N ALA A 8 -5.03 11.21 1.07
CA ALA A 8 -4.60 10.08 1.89
C ALA A 8 -5.58 9.78 3.03
N ARG A 9 -6.09 10.82 3.71
CA ARG A 9 -7.08 10.72 4.79
C ARG A 9 -8.40 10.11 4.32
N GLU A 10 -8.89 10.49 3.13
CA GLU A 10 -10.10 9.92 2.54
C GLU A 10 -9.91 8.44 2.18
N THR A 11 -8.75 8.10 1.61
CA THR A 11 -8.42 6.71 1.27
C THR A 11 -8.30 5.84 2.52
N ASP A 12 -7.60 6.30 3.55
CA ASP A 12 -7.43 5.58 4.82
C ASP A 12 -8.78 5.24 5.48
N ALA A 13 -9.66 6.24 5.61
CA ALA A 13 -10.98 6.03 6.19
C ALA A 13 -11.84 5.04 5.38
N ALA A 14 -11.69 5.03 4.05
CA ALA A 14 -12.41 4.09 3.20
C ALA A 14 -11.86 2.66 3.30
N VAL A 15 -10.53 2.51 3.41
CA VAL A 15 -9.86 1.23 3.65
C VAL A 15 -10.29 0.66 5.00
N GLU A 16 -10.21 1.45 6.09
CA GLU A 16 -10.65 1.05 7.44
C GLU A 16 -12.09 0.53 7.43
N ALA A 17 -12.99 1.21 6.71
CA ALA A 17 -14.40 0.87 6.67
C ALA A 17 -14.72 -0.39 5.83
N SER A 18 -13.87 -0.76 4.87
CA SER A 18 -14.21 -1.76 3.84
C SER A 18 -13.31 -3.00 3.82
N GLU A 19 -12.14 -2.96 4.44
CA GLU A 19 -11.12 -4.00 4.28
C GLU A 19 -10.80 -4.73 5.60
N PRO A 20 -11.56 -5.77 5.98
CA PRO A 20 -11.30 -6.52 7.21
C PRO A 20 -9.96 -7.28 7.21
N GLY A 21 -9.34 -7.45 6.03
CA GLY A 21 -8.03 -8.08 5.87
C GLY A 21 -6.85 -7.10 5.96
N MET A 22 -7.12 -5.80 6.08
CA MET A 22 -6.11 -4.77 6.33
C MET A 22 -5.87 -4.68 7.85
N LEU A 23 -4.70 -5.14 8.30
CA LEU A 23 -4.33 -5.22 9.73
C LEU A 23 -3.59 -3.97 10.22
N HIS A 24 -2.96 -3.24 9.30
CA HIS A 24 -2.26 -2.00 9.56
C HIS A 24 -2.24 -1.19 8.27
N HIS A 25 -2.57 0.10 8.34
CA HIS A 25 -2.55 1.01 7.21
C HIS A 25 -2.27 2.40 7.77
N THR A 26 -1.06 2.90 7.57
CA THR A 26 -0.64 4.23 8.06
C THR A 26 0.08 5.00 6.97
N PHE A 27 -0.09 6.32 7.00
CA PHE A 27 0.55 7.24 6.08
C PHE A 27 1.61 8.05 6.83
N ASP A 28 2.87 7.63 6.69
CA ASP A 28 3.98 8.12 7.51
C ASP A 28 4.85 9.08 6.70
N GLN A 29 5.25 10.20 7.29
CA GLN A 29 6.12 11.19 6.65
C GLN A 29 7.59 10.87 6.89
N ASP A 30 8.42 11.02 5.84
CA ASP A 30 9.86 10.90 5.98
C ASP A 30 10.41 12.04 6.88
N PRO A 31 11.19 11.72 7.94
CA PRO A 31 11.72 12.74 8.85
C PRO A 31 12.79 13.64 8.21
N GLU A 32 13.41 13.21 7.12
CA GLU A 32 14.47 13.93 6.39
C GLU A 32 13.92 14.69 5.17
N ASP A 33 12.75 14.30 4.65
CA ASP A 33 12.07 15.00 3.55
C ASP A 33 10.54 15.15 3.77
N PRO A 34 10.05 16.36 4.06
CA PRO A 34 8.64 16.60 4.35
C PRO A 34 7.70 16.38 3.15
N GLN A 35 8.21 16.20 1.93
CA GLN A 35 7.39 15.89 0.75
C GLN A 35 7.37 14.40 0.42
N THR A 36 8.10 13.59 1.17
CA THR A 36 8.15 12.14 1.01
C THR A 36 7.29 11.47 2.07
N PHE A 37 6.47 10.51 1.63
CA PHE A 37 5.56 9.76 2.48
C PHE A 37 5.58 8.28 2.12
N VAL A 38 5.25 7.44 3.10
CA VAL A 38 5.22 5.98 2.98
C VAL A 38 3.89 5.47 3.50
N TRP A 39 3.21 4.65 2.70
CA TRP A 39 2.16 3.78 3.21
C TRP A 39 2.80 2.56 3.86
N SER A 40 2.60 2.40 5.17
CA SER A 40 3.00 1.20 5.91
C SER A 40 1.78 0.30 6.06
N GLU A 41 1.83 -0.86 5.42
CA GLU A 41 0.66 -1.73 5.26
C GLU A 41 0.94 -3.15 5.71
N VAL A 42 0.00 -3.75 6.45
CA VAL A 42 0.04 -5.18 6.81
C VAL A 42 -1.26 -5.84 6.41
N TYR A 43 -1.13 -6.85 5.55
CA TYR A 43 -2.24 -7.64 5.05
C TYR A 43 -2.32 -8.98 5.78
N ALA A 44 -3.55 -9.45 6.04
CA ALA A 44 -3.76 -10.76 6.66
C ALA A 44 -3.28 -11.93 5.77
N ASN A 45 -3.30 -11.75 4.44
CA ASN A 45 -2.87 -12.73 3.42
C ASN A 45 -2.91 -12.10 2.02
N ASP A 46 -2.52 -12.88 1.01
CA ASP A 46 -2.56 -12.51 -0.41
C ASP A 46 -3.95 -12.07 -0.90
N ALA A 47 -5.03 -12.69 -0.40
CA ALA A 47 -6.38 -12.31 -0.81
C ALA A 47 -6.78 -10.93 -0.26
N ALA A 48 -6.30 -10.55 0.92
CA ALA A 48 -6.49 -9.21 1.47
C ALA A 48 -5.75 -8.16 0.64
N PHE A 49 -4.50 -8.43 0.23
CA PHE A 49 -3.78 -7.57 -0.68
C PHE A 49 -4.50 -7.42 -2.03
N ALA A 50 -4.94 -8.53 -2.63
CA ALA A 50 -5.68 -8.50 -3.89
C ALA A 50 -7.00 -7.71 -3.80
N ALA A 51 -7.69 -7.80 -2.66
CA ALA A 51 -8.89 -7.00 -2.39
C ALA A 51 -8.55 -5.51 -2.27
N HIS A 52 -7.49 -5.16 -1.53
CA HIS A 52 -7.03 -3.80 -1.34
C HIS A 52 -6.70 -3.10 -2.66
N VAL A 53 -5.86 -3.71 -3.48
CA VAL A 53 -5.48 -3.13 -4.78
C VAL A 53 -6.65 -3.10 -5.77
N SER A 54 -7.73 -3.84 -5.51
CA SER A 54 -8.97 -3.78 -6.30
C SER A 54 -10.00 -2.81 -5.73
N ASN A 55 -9.74 -2.20 -4.56
CA ASN A 55 -10.68 -1.34 -3.88
C ASN A 55 -10.80 0.01 -4.65
N PRO A 56 -12.02 0.45 -5.05
CA PRO A 56 -12.16 1.68 -5.85
C PRO A 56 -11.54 2.95 -5.23
N PRO A 57 -11.61 3.20 -3.90
CA PRO A 57 -10.89 4.29 -3.23
C PRO A 57 -9.37 4.23 -3.43
N VAL A 58 -8.76 3.05 -3.38
CA VAL A 58 -7.32 2.84 -3.60
C VAL A 58 -6.96 3.11 -5.07
N GLN A 59 -7.79 2.64 -6.00
CA GLN A 59 -7.61 2.95 -7.42
C GLN A 59 -7.72 4.45 -7.71
N ALA A 60 -8.68 5.14 -7.07
CA ALA A 60 -8.82 6.59 -7.18
C ALA A 60 -7.61 7.35 -6.58
N TYR A 61 -7.07 6.84 -5.47
CA TYR A 61 -5.83 7.36 -4.87
C TYR A 61 -4.66 7.27 -5.85
N LEU A 62 -4.44 6.10 -6.46
CA LEU A 62 -3.34 5.90 -7.40
C LEU A 62 -3.47 6.80 -8.64
N GLN A 63 -4.69 6.99 -9.15
CA GLN A 63 -4.95 7.92 -10.25
C GLN A 63 -4.61 9.36 -9.88
N LYS A 64 -5.07 9.84 -8.72
CA LYS A 64 -4.75 11.19 -8.24
C LYS A 64 -3.28 11.36 -7.87
N HIS A 65 -2.62 10.32 -7.36
CA HIS A 65 -1.17 10.37 -7.11
C HIS A 65 -0.40 10.64 -8.40
N ALA A 66 -0.81 10.08 -9.54
CA ALA A 66 -0.18 10.38 -10.82
C ALA A 66 -0.29 11.86 -11.25
N GLU A 67 -1.22 12.62 -10.67
CA GLU A 67 -1.37 14.07 -10.90
C GLU A 67 -0.61 14.92 -9.87
N LEU A 68 -0.49 14.43 -8.63
CA LEU A 68 -0.01 15.21 -7.49
C LEU A 68 1.38 14.82 -6.98
N GLY A 69 1.87 13.63 -7.30
CA GLY A 69 3.13 13.07 -6.81
C GLY A 69 4.15 12.84 -7.93
N ASP A 70 5.42 12.79 -7.54
CA ASP A 70 6.55 12.67 -8.49
C ASP A 70 6.98 11.21 -8.74
N SER A 71 6.89 10.35 -7.72
CA SER A 71 7.31 8.95 -7.83
C SER A 71 6.59 8.05 -6.84
N PHE A 72 6.52 6.76 -7.19
CA PHE A 72 5.93 5.72 -6.36
C PHE A 72 6.72 4.43 -6.52
N SER A 73 7.00 3.75 -5.41
CA SER A 73 7.68 2.45 -5.38
C SER A 73 7.09 1.57 -4.30
N ILE A 74 7.14 0.26 -4.51
CA ILE A 74 6.58 -0.74 -3.61
C ILE A 74 7.70 -1.62 -3.07
N GLU A 75 7.74 -1.76 -1.75
CA GLU A 75 8.58 -2.75 -1.07
C GLU A 75 7.70 -3.70 -0.25
N VAL A 76 7.86 -5.01 -0.48
CA VAL A 76 7.02 -6.05 0.14
C VAL A 76 7.89 -6.95 1.00
N TYR A 77 7.43 -7.24 2.21
CA TYR A 77 8.08 -8.14 3.15
C TYR A 77 7.12 -9.25 3.55
N GLY A 78 7.40 -10.49 3.18
CA GLY A 78 6.46 -11.57 3.45
C GLY A 78 6.76 -12.86 2.70
N THR A 79 5.84 -13.81 2.84
CA THR A 79 5.74 -14.96 1.94
C THR A 79 4.64 -14.64 0.95
N VAL A 80 4.98 -14.50 -0.33
CA VAL A 80 4.06 -14.05 -1.38
C VAL A 80 3.79 -15.23 -2.32
N GLY A 81 2.52 -15.58 -2.52
CA GLY A 81 2.14 -16.60 -3.49
C GLY A 81 2.38 -16.16 -4.95
N ASP A 82 2.51 -17.12 -5.86
CA ASP A 82 2.84 -16.85 -7.28
C ASP A 82 1.81 -15.94 -7.97
N ASP A 83 0.52 -16.13 -7.69
CA ASP A 83 -0.56 -15.29 -8.24
C ASP A 83 -0.48 -13.86 -7.69
N CYS A 84 -0.19 -13.72 -6.39
CA CYS A 84 -0.06 -12.43 -5.72
C CYS A 84 1.16 -11.66 -6.26
N ARG A 85 2.28 -12.36 -6.44
CA ARG A 85 3.48 -11.82 -7.09
C ARG A 85 3.18 -11.34 -8.52
N THR A 86 2.48 -12.16 -9.31
CA THR A 86 2.11 -11.80 -10.68
C THR A 86 1.24 -10.54 -10.71
N LEU A 87 0.31 -10.43 -9.76
CA LEU A 87 -0.52 -9.23 -9.58
C LEU A 87 0.33 -8.00 -9.25
N MET A 88 1.26 -8.09 -8.29
CA MET A 88 2.17 -6.99 -7.94
C MET A 88 3.01 -6.53 -9.14
N GLU A 89 3.57 -7.47 -9.89
CA GLU A 89 4.40 -7.20 -11.08
C GLU A 89 3.58 -6.55 -12.21
N SER A 90 2.27 -6.82 -12.27
CA SER A 90 1.38 -6.26 -13.30
C SER A 90 1.20 -4.74 -13.21
N PHE A 91 1.52 -4.12 -12.06
CA PHE A 91 1.37 -2.67 -11.87
C PHE A 91 2.42 -1.85 -12.60
N GLY A 92 3.53 -2.46 -13.02
CA GLY A 92 4.61 -1.75 -13.73
C GLY A 92 5.35 -0.71 -12.88
N LEU A 93 5.19 -0.77 -11.56
CA LEU A 93 5.86 0.09 -10.59
C LEU A 93 7.22 -0.50 -10.19
N PRO A 94 8.20 0.32 -9.77
CA PRO A 94 9.38 -0.18 -9.08
C PRO A 94 8.96 -1.05 -7.90
N LEU A 95 9.31 -2.33 -7.95
CA LEU A 95 8.88 -3.34 -6.99
C LEU A 95 10.09 -4.11 -6.45
N LYS A 96 10.14 -4.26 -5.13
CA LYS A 96 11.15 -5.06 -4.43
C LYS A 96 10.48 -5.99 -3.42
N ILE A 97 10.67 -7.30 -3.59
CA ILE A 97 10.07 -8.31 -2.71
C ILE A 97 11.17 -8.96 -1.86
N HIS A 98 11.04 -8.81 -0.54
CA HIS A 98 11.84 -9.44 0.49
C HIS A 98 11.13 -10.69 1.01
N GLU A 99 11.50 -11.83 0.43
CA GLU A 99 10.97 -13.12 0.85
C GLU A 99 11.37 -13.45 2.29
N THR A 100 10.36 -13.63 3.14
CA THR A 100 10.55 -13.99 4.54
C THR A 100 11.22 -15.36 4.63
N ARG A 101 12.34 -15.42 5.36
CA ARG A 101 13.05 -16.67 5.64
C ARG A 101 12.75 -17.21 7.04
N LEU A 102 12.57 -16.33 8.01
CA LEU A 102 12.36 -16.64 9.43
C LEU A 102 11.58 -15.47 10.07
N GLY A 103 10.72 -15.74 11.05
CA GLY A 103 10.00 -14.71 11.81
C GLY A 103 8.58 -15.11 12.22
N TYR A 104 7.90 -14.22 12.94
CA TYR A 104 6.47 -14.32 13.24
C TYR A 104 5.88 -12.93 13.48
N SER A 105 4.57 -12.77 13.28
CA SER A 105 3.81 -11.57 13.65
C SER A 105 2.75 -11.91 14.70
N ARG A 106 2.35 -10.93 15.51
CA ARG A 106 1.26 -11.05 16.50
C ARG A 106 0.06 -10.15 16.19
N VAL A 107 0.00 -9.65 14.96
CA VAL A 107 -1.16 -8.93 14.44
C VAL A 107 -2.46 -9.68 14.68
#